data_AF-A0A7D7ZY36-F1
#
_entry.id   AF-A0A7D7ZY36-F1
#
_cell.length_a   1.000
_cell.length_b   1.000
_cell.length_c   1.000
_cell.angle_alpha   90.00
_cell.angle_beta   90.00
_cell.angle_gamma   90.00
#
_symmetry.space_group_name_H-M   'P 1'
#
loop_
_entity.id
_entity.type
_entity.pdbx_description
1 polymer ?
#
loop_
_entity_poly.entity_id
_entity_poly.type
_entity_poly.pdbx_seq_one_letter_code
_entity_poly.pdbx_strand_id
1 'polypeptide(L)'
;MHGRAIFEKAKLTNPYTYLLKPFNSFELQYTIELIIKKYHFQDDAFLPKKSEAILNANYFFVKEQNRIFKISINDIEYFSVDDIYSTIYTSYKKLDMQQKMVQKVKLHF
;
A
#
# COMPACT_ATOMS: atom_id res chain seq x y z
N MET A 1 5.85 24.92 16.61
CA MET A 1 6.77 23.92 17.21
C MET A 1 6.19 22.48 17.22
N HIS A 2 5.27 22.09 16.32
CA HIS A 2 4.66 20.74 16.38
C HIS A 2 5.35 19.67 15.52
N GLY A 3 6.01 20.05 14.41
CA GLY A 3 6.60 19.08 13.47
C GLY A 3 7.73 18.23 14.06
N ARG A 4 8.54 18.79 14.96
CA ARG A 4 9.68 18.08 15.54
C ARG A 4 9.25 16.96 16.49
N ALA A 5 8.24 17.20 17.31
CA ALA A 5 7.69 16.16 18.21
C ALA A 5 7.07 14.99 17.42
N ILE A 6 6.38 15.29 16.31
CA ILE A 6 5.81 14.27 15.42
C ILE A 6 6.93 13.47 14.73
N PHE A 7 7.99 14.13 14.27
CA PHE A 7 9.15 13.47 13.68
C PHE A 7 9.84 12.53 14.68
N GLU A 8 10.10 12.97 15.92
CA GLU A 8 10.72 12.11 16.93
C GLU A 8 9.86 10.88 17.23
N LYS A 9 8.53 11.02 17.29
CA LYS A 9 7.62 9.89 17.46
C LYS A 9 7.63 8.95 16.24
N ALA A 10 7.63 9.51 15.04
CA ALA A 10 7.66 8.72 13.80
C ALA A 10 8.98 7.96 13.66
N LYS A 11 10.11 8.55 14.05
CA LYS A 11 11.43 7.89 14.04
C LYS A 11 11.44 6.59 14.84
N LEU A 12 10.71 6.53 15.96
CA LEU A 12 10.61 5.32 16.79
C LEU A 12 9.92 4.15 16.09
N THR A 13 9.14 4.39 15.03
CA THR A 13 8.49 3.32 14.25
C THR A 13 9.37 2.78 13.12
N ASN A 14 10.64 3.19 13.07
CA ASN A 14 11.62 2.83 12.03
C ASN A 14 11.06 2.86 10.59
N PRO A 15 10.46 4.00 10.16
CA PRO A 15 9.85 4.07 8.86
C PRO A 15 10.91 4.04 7.75
N TYR A 16 10.55 3.48 6.58
CA TYR A 16 11.44 3.48 5.42
C TYR A 16 11.86 4.89 4.99
N THR A 17 10.93 5.84 5.07
CA THR A 17 11.11 7.27 4.81
C THR A 17 10.11 8.11 5.63
N TYR A 18 10.32 9.42 5.69
CA TYR A 18 9.42 10.39 6.33
C TYR A 18 9.23 11.61 5.42
N LEU A 19 7.98 11.93 5.06
CA LEU A 19 7.63 13.03 4.16
C LEU A 19 6.70 14.03 4.86
N LEU A 20 7.13 15.29 4.98
CA LEU A 20 6.37 16.37 5.63
C LEU A 20 5.48 17.10 4.63
N LYS A 21 4.26 17.44 5.06
CA LYS A 21 3.38 18.36 4.32
C LYS A 21 3.77 19.82 4.58
N PRO A 22 3.54 20.74 3.62
CA PRO A 22 3.09 20.47 2.25
C PRO A 22 4.25 19.91 1.41
N PHE A 23 3.92 18.97 0.53
CA PHE A 23 4.83 18.43 -0.47
C PHE A 23 4.18 18.54 -1.85
N ASN A 24 4.99 18.59 -2.89
CA ASN A 24 4.51 18.58 -4.27
C ASN A 24 4.49 17.15 -4.87
N SER A 25 3.95 17.01 -6.08
CA SER A 25 3.82 15.72 -6.77
C SER A 25 5.18 15.07 -7.07
N PHE A 26 6.18 15.87 -7.44
CA PHE A 26 7.52 15.37 -7.71
C PHE A 26 8.21 14.87 -6.44
N GLU A 27 8.12 15.61 -5.33
CA GLU A 27 8.67 15.18 -4.03
C GLU A 27 8.09 13.84 -3.58
N LEU A 28 6.79 13.61 -3.77
CA LEU A 28 6.16 12.33 -3.50
C LEU A 28 6.70 11.23 -4.42
N GLN A 29 6.79 11.49 -5.72
CA GLN A 29 7.32 10.54 -6.70
C GLN A 29 8.76 10.14 -6.37
N TYR A 30 9.66 11.11 -6.18
CA TYR A 30 11.07 10.84 -5.84
C TYR A 30 11.19 10.07 -4.52
N THR A 31 10.35 10.40 -3.54
CA THR A 31 10.33 9.69 -2.26
C THR A 31 9.98 8.22 -2.45
N ILE A 32 8.97 7.91 -3.27
CA ILE A 32 8.58 6.52 -3.58
C ILE A 32 9.68 5.79 -4.35
N GLU A 33 10.29 6.43 -5.36
CA GLU A 33 11.39 5.86 -6.13
C GLU A 33 12.59 5.49 -5.25
N LEU A 34 12.95 6.37 -4.31
CA LEU A 34 14.02 6.12 -3.34
C LEU A 34 13.68 4.98 -2.37
N ILE A 35 12.43 4.85 -1.93
CA ILE A 35 11.98 3.73 -1.08
C ILE A 35 12.15 2.41 -1.83
N ILE A 36 11.64 2.32 -3.07
CA ILE A 36 11.69 1.10 -3.89
C ILE A 36 13.16 0.69 -4.10
N LYS A 37 14.01 1.66 -4.45
CA LYS A 37 15.45 1.41 -4.60
C LYS A 37 16.05 0.86 -3.30
N LYS A 38 15.83 1.54 -2.17
CA LYS A 38 16.35 1.11 -0.86
C LYS A 38 15.84 -0.28 -0.45
N TYR A 39 14.60 -0.61 -0.78
CA TYR A 39 14.01 -1.91 -0.50
C TYR A 39 14.74 -3.04 -1.25
N HIS A 40 14.88 -2.91 -2.57
CA HIS A 40 15.57 -3.92 -3.38
C HIS A 40 17.04 -4.12 -2.98
N PHE A 41 17.75 -3.04 -2.60
CA PHE A 41 19.13 -3.15 -2.14
C PHE A 41 19.27 -3.78 -0.73
N GLN A 42 18.20 -3.86 0.07
CA GLN A 42 18.23 -4.51 1.39
C GLN A 42 18.02 -6.03 1.30
N ASP A 43 17.27 -6.52 0.32
CA ASP A 43 17.03 -7.96 0.12
C ASP A 43 18.31 -8.72 -0.27
N ASP A 44 19.23 -8.11 -1.02
CA ASP A 44 20.48 -8.75 -1.45
C ASP A 44 21.42 -9.11 -0.28
N ALA A 45 21.23 -8.51 0.90
CA ALA A 45 22.04 -8.81 2.08
C ALA A 45 21.43 -9.87 3.02
N PHE A 46 20.15 -10.25 2.85
CA PHE A 46 19.42 -11.06 3.83
C PHE A 46 18.33 -11.97 3.22
N LEU A 47 18.68 -12.88 2.31
CA LEU A 47 17.77 -13.96 1.93
C LEU A 47 18.40 -15.35 2.05
N PRO A 48 18.20 -16.07 3.16
CA PRO A 48 18.08 -17.52 3.08
C PRO A 48 16.82 -17.84 2.27
N LYS A 49 17.03 -18.41 1.08
CA LYS A 49 16.03 -19.09 0.25
C LYS A 49 15.11 -19.93 1.13
N LYS A 50 13.89 -19.47 1.43
CA LYS A 50 12.92 -20.29 2.16
C LYS A 50 11.47 -20.01 1.78
N SER A 51 10.84 -21.13 1.38
CA SER A 51 9.42 -21.45 1.32
C SER A 51 8.56 -20.83 0.22
N GLU A 52 8.44 -21.61 -0.86
CA GLU A 52 7.32 -21.71 -1.81
C GLU A 52 5.97 -22.07 -1.14
N ALA A 53 5.66 -21.53 0.04
CA ALA A 53 4.49 -21.91 0.80
C ALA A 53 3.86 -20.67 1.44
N ILE A 54 3.07 -19.95 0.65
CA ILE A 54 1.73 -19.41 0.96
C ILE A 54 1.34 -18.67 -0.33
N LEU A 55 0.66 -19.40 -1.22
CA LEU A 55 -0.22 -18.91 -2.29
C LEU A 55 -0.04 -17.42 -2.66
N ASN A 56 0.66 -17.16 -3.77
CA ASN A 56 0.61 -15.91 -4.53
C ASN A 56 -0.83 -15.66 -5.02
N ALA A 57 -1.72 -15.31 -4.10
CA ALA A 57 -3.07 -14.92 -4.41
C ALA A 57 -3.02 -13.50 -4.99
N ASN A 58 -2.75 -13.40 -6.29
CA ASN A 58 -2.76 -12.15 -7.05
C ASN A 58 -4.20 -11.65 -7.27
N TYR A 59 -5.07 -11.78 -6.27
CA TYR A 59 -6.47 -11.41 -6.37
C TYR A 59 -7.04 -10.91 -5.05
N PHE A 60 -7.93 -9.93 -5.15
CA PHE A 60 -8.78 -9.45 -4.07
C PHE A 60 -10.17 -10.08 -4.16
N PHE A 61 -10.78 -10.37 -3.02
CA PHE A 61 -12.20 -10.66 -2.93
C PHE A 61 -12.95 -9.45 -2.39
N VAL A 62 -13.85 -8.92 -3.21
CA VAL A 62 -14.61 -7.71 -2.91
C VAL A 62 -16.07 -8.06 -2.75
N LYS A 63 -16.62 -7.77 -1.57
CA LYS A 63 -18.06 -7.92 -1.35
C LYS A 63 -18.77 -6.63 -1.76
N GLU A 64 -19.64 -6.72 -2.76
CA GLU A 64 -20.55 -5.65 -3.16
C GLU A 64 -21.97 -6.18 -3.00
N GLN A 65 -22.75 -5.54 -2.12
CA GLN A 65 -24.08 -5.98 -1.69
C GLN A 65 -24.08 -7.45 -1.20
N ASN A 66 -24.69 -8.36 -1.97
CA ASN A 66 -24.80 -9.78 -1.67
C ASN A 66 -23.96 -10.67 -2.60
N ARG A 67 -22.98 -10.08 -3.31
CA ARG A 67 -22.08 -10.78 -4.24
C ARG A 67 -20.63 -10.59 -3.82
N ILE A 68 -19.81 -11.60 -4.09
CA ILE A 68 -18.35 -11.56 -3.91
C ILE A 68 -17.71 -11.59 -5.29
N PHE A 69 -16.89 -10.59 -5.58
CA PHE A 69 -16.14 -10.44 -6.81
C PHE A 69 -14.69 -10.82 -6.57
N LYS A 70 -14.13 -11.68 -7.42
CA LYS A 70 -12.70 -11.96 -7.46
C LYS A 70 -12.07 -11.03 -8.48
N ILE A 71 -11.14 -10.17 -8.05
CA ILE A 71 -10.47 -9.17 -8.90
C ILE A 71 -8.98 -9.49 -8.93
N SER A 72 -8.38 -9.61 -10.11
CA SER A 72 -6.93 -9.75 -10.22
C SER A 72 -6.24 -8.43 -9.87
N ILE A 73 -5.08 -8.48 -9.19
CA ILE A 73 -4.28 -7.28 -8.90
C ILE A 73 -3.92 -6.53 -10.20
N ASN A 74 -3.65 -7.27 -11.28
CA ASN A 74 -3.28 -6.70 -12.57
C ASN A 74 -4.42 -5.90 -13.23
N ASP A 75 -5.66 -6.12 -12.82
CA ASP A 75 -6.82 -5.41 -13.37
C ASP A 75 -7.11 -4.12 -12.59
N ILE A 76 -6.43 -3.88 -11.46
CA ILE A 76 -6.65 -2.72 -10.59
C ILE A 76 -5.76 -1.57 -11.04
N GLU A 77 -6.39 -0.44 -11.37
CA GLU A 77 -5.67 0.77 -11.75
C GLU A 77 -5.28 1.59 -10.52
N TYR A 78 -6.25 1.85 -9.64
CA TYR A 78 -6.03 2.57 -8.39
C TYR A 78 -7.20 2.36 -7.41
N PHE A 79 -7.00 2.83 -6.18
CA PHE A 79 -8.01 2.88 -5.14
C PHE A 79 -8.33 4.34 -4.80
N SER A 80 -9.60 4.64 -4.55
CA SER A 80 -10.02 5.90 -3.92
C SER A 80 -10.60 5.59 -2.55
N VAL A 81 -10.25 6.40 -1.55
CA VAL A 81 -10.76 6.24 -0.19
C VAL A 81 -11.47 7.52 0.19
N ASP A 82 -12.74 7.39 0.58
CA ASP A 82 -13.57 8.47 1.10
C ASP A 82 -14.17 8.04 2.44
N ASP A 83 -13.55 8.52 3.53
CA ASP A 83 -13.83 8.17 4.92
C ASP A 83 -13.85 6.66 5.21
N ILE A 84 -15.04 6.05 5.19
CA ILE A 84 -15.25 4.61 5.46
C ILE A 84 -15.49 3.79 4.21
N TYR A 85 -15.53 4.45 3.05
CA TYR A 85 -15.76 3.82 1.77
C TYR A 85 -14.45 3.74 1.01
N SER A 86 -14.18 2.57 0.45
CA SER A 86 -13.08 2.38 -0.48
C SER A 86 -13.65 1.95 -1.81
N THR A 87 -13.26 2.64 -2.86
CA THR A 87 -13.61 2.31 -4.23
C THR A 87 -12.39 1.71 -4.91
N ILE A 88 -12.58 0.55 -5.53
CA ILE A 88 -11.59 -0.04 -6.43
C ILE A 88 -11.95 0.33 -7.86
N TYR A 89 -11.00 0.93 -8.55
CA TYR A 89 -11.08 1.19 -9.98
C TYR A 89 -10.33 0.09 -10.72
N THR A 90 -11.07 -0.66 -11.52
CA THR A 90 -10.51 -1.67 -12.42
C THR A 90 -10.72 -1.27 -13.86
N SER A 91 -9.95 -1.86 -14.77
CA SER A 91 -10.03 -1.61 -16.22
C SER A 91 -11.42 -1.84 -16.84
N TYR A 92 -12.28 -2.61 -16.18
CA TYR A 92 -13.61 -2.98 -16.68
C TYR A 92 -14.78 -2.51 -15.81
N LYS A 93 -14.56 -2.21 -14.51
CA LYS A 93 -15.66 -1.83 -13.60
C LYS A 93 -15.16 -1.05 -12.37
N LYS A 94 -16.00 -0.15 -11.87
CA LYS A 94 -15.89 0.48 -10.54
C LYS A 94 -16.62 -0.36 -9.48
N LEU A 95 -15.97 -0.67 -8.37
CA LEU A 95 -16.54 -1.44 -7.26
C LEU A 95 -16.43 -0.67 -5.95
N ASP A 96 -17.56 -0.46 -5.27
CA ASP A 96 -17.63 0.30 -4.03
C ASP A 96 -17.71 -0.66 -2.82
N MET A 97 -16.86 -0.44 -1.83
CA MET A 97 -16.76 -1.26 -0.62
C MET A 97 -17.13 -0.43 0.61
N GLN A 98 -18.10 -0.92 1.40
CA GLN A 98 -18.47 -0.36 2.69
C GLN A 98 -17.59 -0.92 3.81
N GLN A 99 -16.27 -0.78 3.67
CA GLN A 99 -15.31 -1.15 4.71
C GLN A 99 -14.26 -0.07 4.80
N LYS A 100 -14.02 0.44 6.01
CA LYS A 100 -12.78 1.17 6.30
C LYS A 100 -11.64 0.24 5.91
N MET A 101 -10.66 0.73 5.15
CA MET A 101 -9.37 0.05 5.02
C MET A 101 -8.65 0.08 6.39
N VAL A 102 -9.11 -0.74 7.33
CA VAL A 102 -8.46 -1.01 8.61
C VAL A 102 -8.04 -2.47 8.58
N GLN A 103 -6.84 -2.67 8.04
CA GLN A 103 -5.92 -3.81 8.17
C GLN A 103 -5.51 -4.50 6.87
N LYS A 104 -4.17 -4.54 6.73
CA LYS A 104 -3.35 -5.50 6.02
C LYS A 104 -3.55 -5.57 4.50
N VAL A 105 -3.31 -4.44 3.83
CA VAL A 105 -2.47 -4.59 2.63
C VAL A 105 -1.07 -4.89 3.14
N LYS A 106 -0.81 -6.18 3.37
CA LYS A 106 0.55 -6.69 3.53
C LYS A 106 1.16 -6.61 2.12
N LEU A 107 1.43 -5.39 1.67
CA LEU A 107 2.30 -5.13 0.54
C LEU A 107 3.64 -5.68 1.00
N HIS A 108 3.91 -6.94 0.68
CA HIS A 108 5.28 -7.33 0.43
C HIS A 108 5.65 -6.57 -0.84
N PHE A 109 6.14 -5.35 -0.63
CA PHE A 109 7.44 -5.06 -1.22
C PHE A 109 8.36 -5.91 -0.39
#